data_AF-A0A9P8ARZ4-F1
#
_entry.id   AF-A0A9P8ARZ4-F1
#
_cell.length_a   1.000
_cell.length_b   1.000
_cell.length_c   1.000
_cell.angle_alpha   90.00
_cell.angle_beta   90.00
_cell.angle_gamma   90.00
#
_symmetry.space_group_name_H-M   'P 1'
#
loop_
_entity.id
_entity.type
_entity.pdbx_description
1 polymer ?
#
loop_
_entity_poly.entity_id
_entity_poly.type
_entity_poly.pdbx_seq_one_letter_code
_entity_poly.pdbx_strand_id
1 'polypeptide(L)'
;MSLTEQARAPFSLVDEINQGMDQRAERAVHNNMVESTCKEESGQYFLITPKLLADLQYHQRMKVLCVNNGEWLPEERGLGNMMNMIKGYVDRQKRSAANSA
;
A
#
# COMPACT_ATOMS: atom_id res chain seq x y z
N MET A 1 19.19 11.80 -11.31
CA MET A 1 18.56 12.48 -10.17
C MET A 1 17.12 12.75 -10.56
N SER A 2 16.17 12.36 -9.71
CA SER A 2 14.75 12.62 -9.95
C SER A 2 14.42 14.08 -9.57
N LEU A 3 13.45 14.71 -10.24
CA LEU A 3 12.89 16.02 -9.84
C LEU A 3 12.42 16.03 -8.37
N THR A 4 12.00 14.87 -7.84
CA THR A 4 11.64 14.70 -6.43
C THR A 4 12.82 14.79 -5.47
N GLU A 5 14.05 14.51 -5.90
CA GLU A 5 15.26 14.68 -5.07
C GLU A 5 15.69 16.15 -4.98
N GLN A 6 15.23 16.99 -5.92
CA GLN A 6 15.62 18.41 -6.04
C GLN A 6 14.60 19.38 -5.45
N ALA A 7 13.33 18.95 -5.36
CA ALA A 7 12.26 19.71 -4.71
C ALA A 7 12.41 19.62 -3.18
N ARG A 8 13.00 20.65 -2.54
CA ARG A 8 13.07 20.77 -1.07
C ARG A 8 11.71 21.18 -0.50
N ALA A 9 10.77 20.26 -0.47
CA ALA A 9 9.53 20.38 0.29
C ALA A 9 9.64 19.59 1.60
N PRO A 10 9.05 20.07 2.73
CA PRO A 10 9.08 19.35 4.01
C PRO A 10 8.38 17.98 3.93
N PHE A 11 7.43 17.85 2.99
CA PHE A 11 6.83 16.59 2.59
C PHE A 11 6.38 16.67 1.13
N SER A 12 6.24 15.51 0.49
CA SER A 12 5.67 15.37 -0.85
C SER A 12 4.38 14.56 -0.78
N LEU A 13 3.36 14.99 -1.51
CA LEU A 13 2.11 14.27 -1.69
C LEU A 13 1.96 13.94 -3.17
N VAL A 14 1.71 12.67 -3.46
CA VAL A 14 1.45 12.18 -4.81
C VAL A 14 0.18 11.35 -4.78
N ASP A 15 -0.74 11.72 -5.66
CA ASP A 15 -2.04 11.06 -5.82
C ASP A 15 -2.18 10.55 -7.25
N GLU A 16 -2.74 9.35 -7.40
CA GLU A 16 -3.08 8.70 -8.67
C GLU A 16 -2.00 8.70 -9.78
N ILE A 17 -0.71 8.83 -9.44
CA ILE A 17 0.40 8.88 -10.41
C ILE A 17 0.45 7.67 -11.36
N ASN A 18 -0.21 6.58 -10.97
CA ASN A 18 -0.23 5.34 -11.68
C ASN A 18 -1.52 5.04 -12.46
N GLN A 19 -2.38 6.04 -12.69
CA GLN A 19 -3.60 5.87 -13.49
C GLN A 19 -3.26 5.67 -14.99
N GLY A 20 -3.98 4.77 -15.67
CA GLY A 20 -3.78 4.47 -17.09
C GLY A 20 -2.56 3.59 -17.45
N MET A 21 -1.74 3.19 -16.47
CA MET A 21 -0.64 2.25 -16.68
C MET A 21 -1.10 0.78 -16.57
N ASP A 22 -0.34 -0.12 -17.21
CA ASP A 22 -0.50 -1.56 -17.01
C ASP A 22 0.17 -2.03 -15.71
N GLN A 23 -0.16 -3.23 -15.23
CA GLN A 23 0.33 -3.76 -13.96
C GLN A 23 1.87 -3.82 -13.86
N ARG A 24 2.58 -3.97 -14.99
CA ARG A 24 4.04 -4.06 -15.01
C ARG A 24 4.67 -2.69 -14.82
N ALA A 25 4.20 -1.70 -15.56
CA ALA A 25 4.64 -0.31 -15.45
C ALA A 25 4.33 0.25 -14.07
N GLU A 26 3.13 -0.02 -13.53
CA GLU A 26 2.76 0.38 -12.17
C GLU A 26 3.73 -0.17 -11.12
N ARG A 27 4.10 -1.45 -11.22
CA ARG A 27 5.05 -2.08 -10.31
C ARG A 27 6.44 -1.46 -10.42
N ALA A 28 6.91 -1.19 -11.63
CA ALA A 28 8.21 -0.55 -11.85
C ALA A 28 8.25 0.85 -11.23
N VAL A 29 7.21 1.65 -11.44
CA VAL A 29 7.08 2.99 -10.85
C VAL A 29 7.04 2.93 -9.33
N HIS A 30 6.26 2.00 -8.76
CA HIS A 30 6.21 1.80 -7.31
C HIS A 30 7.59 1.47 -6.73
N ASN A 31 8.30 0.50 -7.31
CA ASN A 31 9.61 0.09 -6.81
C ASN A 31 10.63 1.24 -6.89
N ASN A 32 10.67 1.97 -8.00
CA ASN A 32 11.54 3.15 -8.16
C ASN A 32 11.22 4.25 -7.13
N MET A 33 9.94 4.45 -6.84
CA MET A 33 9.51 5.41 -5.84
C MET A 33 9.93 4.99 -4.44
N VAL A 34 9.78 3.71 -4.07
CA VAL A 34 10.27 3.17 -2.79
C VAL A 34 11.78 3.39 -2.66
N GLU A 35 12.56 3.03 -3.68
CA GLU A 35 14.02 3.18 -3.67
C GLU A 35 14.45 4.66 -3.52
N SER A 36 13.72 5.58 -4.15
CA SER A 36 14.05 7.01 -4.12
C SER A 36 13.61 7.70 -2.83
N THR A 37 12.45 7.32 -2.29
CA THR A 37 11.79 8.04 -1.18
C THR A 37 12.11 7.47 0.20
N CYS A 38 12.63 6.24 0.29
CA CYS A 38 12.91 5.59 1.58
C CYS A 38 14.37 5.70 2.07
N LYS A 39 15.20 6.57 1.46
CA LYS A 39 16.60 6.83 1.86
C LYS A 39 16.67 7.71 3.10
N GLU A 40 17.71 7.58 3.94
CA GLU A 40 17.82 8.27 5.24
C GLU A 40 17.57 9.78 5.14
N GLU A 41 18.16 10.40 4.13
CA GLU A 41 18.08 11.83 3.83
C GLU A 41 16.78 12.27 3.09
N SER A 42 15.89 11.34 2.76
CA SER A 42 14.64 11.65 2.07
C SER A 42 13.60 12.23 3.03
N GLY A 43 12.89 13.28 2.58
CA GLY A 43 11.75 13.86 3.30
C GLY A 43 10.53 12.94 3.37
N GLN A 44 9.49 13.37 4.08
CA GLN A 44 8.25 12.59 4.18
C GLN A 44 7.54 12.52 2.83
N TYR A 45 7.07 11.33 2.46
CA TYR A 45 6.38 11.09 1.19
C TYR A 45 5.05 10.38 1.43
N PHE A 46 3.98 10.95 0.91
CA PHE A 46 2.63 10.39 0.96
C PHE A 46 2.22 9.96 -0.45
N LEU A 47 1.98 8.67 -0.61
CA LEU A 47 1.35 8.12 -1.80
C LEU A 47 -0.12 7.83 -1.47
N ILE A 48 -1.03 8.41 -2.24
CA ILE A 48 -2.43 8.03 -2.27
C ILE A 48 -2.65 7.29 -3.59
N THR A 49 -3.18 6.06 -3.51
CA THR A 49 -3.51 5.28 -4.69
C THR A 49 -4.71 4.40 -4.41
N PRO A 50 -5.71 4.35 -5.33
CA PRO A 50 -6.78 3.37 -5.24
C PRO A 50 -6.33 1.98 -5.71
N LYS A 51 -5.10 1.83 -6.22
CA LYS A 51 -4.59 0.59 -6.83
C LYS A 51 -3.81 -0.24 -5.82
N LEU A 52 -4.38 -1.40 -5.45
CA LEU A 52 -3.72 -2.40 -4.62
C LEU A 52 -3.17 -3.51 -5.51
N LEU A 53 -1.90 -3.39 -5.91
CA LEU A 53 -1.21 -4.50 -6.57
C LEU A 53 -0.69 -5.49 -5.54
N ALA A 54 -0.88 -6.78 -5.80
CA ALA A 54 -0.25 -7.84 -5.02
C ALA A 54 1.27 -7.83 -5.21
N ASP A 55 2.00 -8.31 -4.20
CA ASP A 55 3.45 -8.54 -4.23
C ASP A 55 4.30 -7.28 -4.47
N LEU A 56 3.83 -6.11 -4.05
CA LEU A 56 4.62 -4.87 -4.09
C LEU A 56 5.79 -4.93 -3.11
N GLN A 57 6.91 -4.27 -3.46
CA GLN A 57 8.04 -4.16 -2.56
C GLN A 57 7.76 -3.11 -1.48
N TYR A 58 7.88 -3.49 -0.22
CA TYR A 58 7.74 -2.58 0.90
C TYR A 58 9.09 -2.36 1.59
N HIS A 59 9.27 -1.17 2.15
CA HIS A 59 10.46 -0.81 2.91
C HIS A 59 10.10 -0.62 4.39
N GLN A 60 11.03 -0.89 5.31
CA GLN A 60 10.78 -0.82 6.76
C GLN A 60 10.39 0.58 7.25
N ARG A 61 10.80 1.62 6.51
CA ARG A 61 10.45 3.03 6.78
C ARG A 61 9.11 3.46 6.19
N MET A 62 8.40 2.56 5.51
CA MET A 62 7.07 2.84 4.98
C MET A 62 5.99 2.50 6.01
N LYS A 63 4.92 3.30 6.00
CA LYS A 63 3.68 2.99 6.70
C LYS A 63 2.56 2.88 5.67
N VAL A 64 1.92 1.72 5.62
CA VAL A 64 0.74 1.50 4.78
C VAL A 64 -0.52 1.80 5.60
N LEU A 65 -1.39 2.66 5.06
CA LEU A 65 -2.69 2.97 5.62
C LEU A 65 -3.75 2.60 4.59
N CYS A 66 -4.59 1.62 4.92
CA CYS A 66 -5.73 1.27 4.11
C CYS A 66 -6.97 1.94 4.71
N VAL A 67 -7.60 2.82 3.92
CA VAL A 67 -8.86 3.46 4.29
C VAL A 67 -9.99 2.68 3.63
N ASN A 68 -10.85 2.08 4.46
CA ASN A 68 -12.05 1.42 4.00
C ASN A 68 -13.25 2.28 4.42
N ASN A 69 -13.90 2.91 3.46
CA ASN A 69 -15.14 3.64 3.66
C ASN A 69 -16.26 2.86 2.97
N GLY A 70 -17.07 2.12 3.73
CA GLY A 70 -18.10 1.26 3.17
C GLY A 70 -19.45 1.44 3.86
N GLU A 71 -20.47 1.71 3.05
CA GLU A 71 -21.90 1.57 3.40
C GLU A 71 -22.28 0.11 3.77
N TRP A 72 -21.44 -0.85 3.37
CA TRP A 72 -21.57 -2.29 3.63
C TRP A 72 -20.77 -2.79 4.84
N LEU A 73 -20.16 -1.90 5.62
CA LEU A 73 -19.55 -2.29 6.89
C LEU A 73 -20.68 -2.61 7.88
N PRO A 74 -20.63 -3.76 8.57
CA PRO A 74 -21.63 -4.08 9.58
C PRO A 74 -21.71 -2.96 10.62
N GLU A 75 -22.93 -2.49 10.94
CA GLU A 75 -23.15 -1.45 11.96
C GLU A 75 -22.64 -1.90 13.35
N GLU A 76 -22.56 -3.21 13.58
CA GLU A 76 -21.97 -3.79 14.78
C GLU A 76 -20.50 -3.39 14.94
N ARG A 77 -20.25 -2.63 16.01
CA ARG A 77 -18.91 -2.17 16.40
C ARG A 77 -17.95 -3.35 16.50
N GLY A 78 -16.90 -3.32 15.67
CA GLY A 78 -15.82 -4.30 15.68
C GLY A 78 -15.86 -5.33 14.54
N LEU A 79 -17.00 -5.53 13.87
CA LEU A 79 -17.10 -6.41 12.70
C LEU A 79 -16.62 -5.73 11.41
N GLY A 80 -16.90 -4.43 11.24
CA GLY A 80 -16.32 -3.61 10.16
C GLY A 80 -14.82 -3.33 10.30
N ASN A 81 -14.14 -3.93 11.27
CA ASN A 81 -12.70 -3.76 11.45
C ASN A 81 -11.95 -4.60 10.42
N MET A 82 -11.30 -3.93 9.45
CA MET A 82 -10.54 -4.57 8.38
C MET A 82 -9.47 -5.55 8.90
N MET A 83 -8.81 -5.27 10.03
CA MET A 83 -7.81 -6.19 10.60
C MET A 83 -8.44 -7.51 11.06
N ASN A 84 -9.67 -7.48 11.59
CA ASN A 84 -10.39 -8.69 11.96
C ASN A 84 -10.78 -9.50 10.72
N MET A 85 -11.19 -8.83 9.65
CA MET A 85 -11.49 -9.48 8.36
C MET A 85 -10.23 -10.14 7.76
N ILE A 86 -9.10 -9.45 7.78
CA ILE A 86 -7.81 -9.97 7.31
C ILE A 86 -7.39 -11.20 8.12
N LYS A 87 -7.48 -11.15 9.47
CA LYS A 87 -7.18 -12.30 10.33
C LYS A 87 -8.03 -13.52 9.94
N GLY A 88 -9.34 -13.32 9.79
CA GLY A 88 -10.25 -14.39 9.38
C GLY A 88 -9.90 -14.99 8.01
N TYR A 89 -9.47 -14.17 7.04
CA TYR A 89 -9.01 -14.64 5.74
C TYR A 89 -7.72 -15.48 5.86
N VAL A 90 -6.71 -14.98 6.57
CA VAL A 90 -5.42 -15.66 6.77
C VAL A 90 -5.61 -17.01 7.47
N ASP A 91 -6.47 -17.07 8.48
CA ASP A 91 -6.74 -18.31 9.22
C ASP A 91 -7.43 -19.36 8.33
N ARG A 92 -8.34 -18.96 7.45
CA ARG A 92 -8.95 -19.87 6.47
C ARG A 92 -7.93 -20.38 5.46
N GLN A 93 -7.04 -19.51 4.98
CA GLN A 93 -6.02 -19.91 3.99
C GLN A 93 -5.04 -20.92 4.59
N LYS A 94 -4.62 -20.73 5.85
CA LYS A 94 -3.79 -21.71 6.59
C LYS A 94 -4.48 -23.06 6.74
N ARG A 95 -5.78 -23.08 7.06
CA ARG A 95 -6.57 -24.33 7.16
C ARG A 95 -6.69 -25.03 5.81
N SER A 96 -6.89 -24.27 4.73
CA SER A 96 -6.95 -24.82 3.38
C SER A 96 -5.62 -25.48 2.98
N ALA A 97 -4.49 -24.82 3.27
CA ALA A 97 -3.16 -25.36 3.00
C ALA A 97 -2.84 -26.61 3.85
N ALA A 98 -3.29 -26.64 5.10
CA ALA A 98 -3.12 -27.80 5.99
C ALA A 98 -3.95 -29.03 5.57
N ASN A 99 -5.10 -28.82 4.91
CA ASN A 99 -5.95 -29.91 4.41
C ASN A 99 -5.55 -30.41 3.01
N SER A 100 -4.59 -29.77 2.36
CA SER A 100 -4.10 -30.14 1.01
C SER A 100 -2.68 -30.71 1.02
N ALA A 101 -2.10 -30.94 2.21
CA ALA A 101 -0.88 -31.69 2.46
C ALA A 101 -1.22 -33.03 3.12
#